data_AF-A0A355G943-F1
#
_entry.id   AF-A0A355G943-F1
#
_cell.length_a   1.000
_cell.length_b   1.000
_cell.length_c   1.000
_cell.angle_alpha   90.00
_cell.angle_beta   90.00
_cell.angle_gamma   90.00
#
_symmetry.space_group_name_H-M   'P 1'
#
loop_
_entity.id
_entity.type
_entity.pdbx_description
1 polymer ?
#
loop_
_entity_poly.entity_id
_entity_poly.type
_entity_poly.pdbx_seq_one_letter_code
_entity_poly.pdbx_strand_id
1 'polypeptide(L)'
;MSVKYDKHNLIDAESFAELTQSRSESGSNAGSDQQAESAQQQQLIPPGFKVLFVSEVRPVWVSLALRLDATGCSEPRFEWVSTAEEALTQLRKDSFDCLLIQFDEVLKKSRLELLNAIRISGCHEPVVLLLSHPDDQVTLAACENQAEILVSPAMWESPALLSVVRRALFVQQLTEENHQLQVDKHRRLIRERDEAERLLNQQRSIVEELQTLVYPDAINEMQSETAGDKQTDPHKSDAAAELPRIPFEVRDYYHELLRTYVIMGAGSLKDEILQIAELLAAVDLTPPQVLEFHLECVELIVKGLGNRSSRHVMSRADLLALEMMVHLGECYQKKNGN
;
A
#
# COMPACT_ATOMS: atom_id res chain seq x y z
N MET A 1 -20.70 -18.22 48.14
CA MET A 1 -19.59 -18.27 47.17
C MET A 1 -19.04 -16.86 47.04
N SER A 2 -17.82 -16.63 47.52
CA SER A 2 -17.20 -15.31 47.62
C SER A 2 -16.27 -15.10 46.44
N VAL A 3 -16.58 -14.15 45.57
CA VAL A 3 -15.71 -13.76 44.45
C VAL A 3 -14.65 -12.81 44.99
N LYS A 4 -13.38 -13.21 44.91
CA LYS A 4 -12.22 -12.38 45.25
C LYS A 4 -12.05 -11.33 44.15
N TYR A 5 -11.97 -10.06 44.54
CA TYR A 5 -11.55 -8.98 43.67
C TYR A 5 -10.02 -8.99 43.52
N ASP A 6 -9.54 -9.20 42.30
CA ASP A 6 -8.12 -9.03 41.96
C ASP A 6 -7.75 -7.54 41.90
N LYS A 7 -6.69 -7.18 42.64
CA LYS A 7 -6.21 -5.82 42.89
C LYS A 7 -5.00 -5.43 42.01
N HIS A 8 -4.91 -5.86 40.76
CA HIS A 8 -3.76 -5.57 39.89
C HIS A 8 -4.17 -4.99 38.53
N ASN A 9 -4.90 -3.88 38.54
CA ASN A 9 -5.08 -3.02 37.35
C ASN A 9 -5.42 -1.58 37.75
N LEU A 10 -4.54 -0.97 38.55
CA LEU A 10 -4.45 0.47 38.69
C LEU A 10 -3.14 0.89 38.04
N ILE A 11 -3.19 1.16 36.73
CA ILE A 11 -2.17 1.95 36.04
C ILE A 11 -2.74 3.37 35.97
N ASP A 12 -1.94 4.32 36.44
CA ASP A 12 -2.24 5.69 36.80
C ASP A 12 -2.97 6.50 35.72
N ALA A 13 -4.17 6.97 36.05
CA ALA A 13 -4.90 7.99 35.29
C ALA A 13 -4.25 9.38 35.37
N GLU A 14 -3.22 9.57 36.22
CA GLU A 14 -2.52 10.84 36.40
C GLU A 14 -1.40 11.06 35.37
N SER A 15 -0.87 9.99 34.75
CA SER A 15 0.19 10.08 33.73
C SER A 15 -0.28 10.71 32.41
N PHE A 16 -1.59 10.64 32.11
CA PHE A 16 -2.15 11.16 30.85
C PHE A 16 -2.48 12.65 30.92
N ALA A 17 -2.59 13.23 32.11
CA ALA A 17 -2.93 14.65 32.29
C ALA A 17 -1.72 15.58 32.08
N GLU A 18 -0.49 15.13 32.37
CA GLU A 18 0.73 15.95 32.20
C GLU A 18 1.19 16.07 30.73
N LEU A 19 0.79 15.13 29.86
CA LEU A 19 1.12 15.15 28.43
C LEU A 19 0.28 16.14 27.60
N THR A 20 -0.83 16.65 28.16
CA THR A 20 -1.67 17.64 27.47
C THR A 20 -1.33 19.09 27.81
N GLN A 21 -0.68 19.34 28.96
CA GLN A 21 -0.31 20.71 29.36
C GLN A 21 1.04 21.17 28.79
N SER A 22 1.99 20.27 28.55
CA SER A 22 3.32 20.60 28.01
C SER A 22 3.35 20.99 26.53
N ARG A 23 2.22 20.91 25.81
CA ARG A 23 2.11 21.28 24.39
C ARG A 23 1.50 22.67 24.14
N SER A 24 1.20 23.43 25.20
CA SER A 24 0.43 24.67 25.12
C SER A 24 1.23 25.98 25.18
N GLU A 25 2.56 25.95 25.30
CA GLU A 25 3.37 27.18 25.48
C GLU A 25 4.45 27.46 24.42
N SER A 26 4.47 26.77 23.28
CA SER A 26 5.43 27.08 22.21
C SER A 26 4.81 26.97 20.83
N GLY A 27 4.25 28.08 20.32
CA GLY A 27 3.69 28.10 18.96
C GLY A 27 2.89 29.35 18.57
N SER A 28 3.29 30.54 19.01
CA SER A 28 2.70 31.80 18.50
C SER A 28 3.22 32.12 17.09
N ASN A 29 2.68 31.46 16.05
CA ASN A 29 2.59 31.98 14.67
C ASN A 29 1.96 31.05 13.60
N ALA A 30 1.23 29.98 13.96
CA ALA A 30 0.64 29.04 13.00
C ALA A 30 -0.90 29.15 12.84
N GLY A 31 -1.47 30.34 13.09
CA GLY A 31 -2.93 30.52 13.18
C GLY A 31 -3.69 30.72 11.87
N SER A 32 -3.02 31.05 10.76
CA SER A 32 -3.69 31.37 9.49
C SER A 32 -3.95 30.15 8.60
N ASP A 33 -3.08 29.15 8.63
CA ASP A 33 -3.17 28.02 7.68
C ASP A 33 -4.14 26.92 8.16
N GLN A 34 -4.24 26.71 9.48
CA GLN A 34 -5.21 25.75 10.05
C GLN A 34 -6.67 26.25 9.97
N GLN A 35 -6.89 27.56 9.96
CA GLN A 35 -8.22 28.14 9.72
C GLN A 35 -8.62 28.09 8.24
N ALA A 36 -7.65 28.20 7.32
CA ALA A 36 -7.88 28.04 5.89
C ALA A 36 -8.18 26.58 5.50
N GLU A 37 -7.44 25.61 6.07
CA GLU A 37 -7.69 24.18 5.85
C GLU A 37 -9.04 23.72 6.43
N SER A 38 -9.43 24.21 7.60
CA SER A 38 -10.74 23.91 8.20
C SER A 38 -11.90 24.62 7.50
N ALA A 39 -11.69 25.78 6.87
CA ALA A 39 -12.68 26.44 6.02
C ALA A 39 -12.83 25.78 4.63
N GLN A 40 -11.75 25.22 4.08
CA GLN A 40 -11.80 24.43 2.84
C GLN A 40 -12.44 23.05 3.04
N GLN A 41 -12.30 22.46 4.22
CA GLN A 41 -13.03 21.24 4.62
C GLN A 41 -14.54 21.46 4.85
N GLN A 42 -15.03 22.71 4.88
CA GLN A 42 -16.44 23.03 5.17
C GLN A 42 -17.34 23.15 3.93
N GLN A 43 -16.79 23.23 2.72
CA GLN A 43 -17.60 23.29 1.48
C GLN A 43 -17.76 21.91 0.84
N LEU A 44 -18.48 21.03 1.55
CA LEU A 44 -18.78 19.70 1.03
C LEU A 44 -19.90 19.66 -0.02
N ILE A 45 -20.69 20.72 -0.10
CA ILE A 45 -21.81 20.80 -1.03
C ILE A 45 -21.32 21.58 -2.26
N PRO A 46 -21.28 20.95 -3.45
CA PRO A 46 -20.81 21.61 -4.65
C PRO A 46 -21.77 22.73 -5.08
N PRO A 47 -21.27 23.79 -5.76
CA PRO A 47 -22.14 24.75 -6.43
C PRO A 47 -22.97 24.02 -7.51
N GLY A 48 -24.26 24.30 -7.58
CA GLY A 48 -25.17 23.60 -8.50
C GLY A 48 -25.63 22.22 -8.03
N PHE A 49 -25.51 21.92 -6.72
CA PHE A 49 -25.85 20.64 -6.10
C PHE A 49 -27.15 20.04 -6.63
N LYS A 50 -27.05 18.84 -7.20
CA LYS A 50 -28.12 18.17 -7.90
C LYS A 50 -28.61 16.93 -7.14
N VAL A 51 -29.89 16.93 -6.80
CA VAL A 51 -30.49 15.89 -5.96
C VAL A 51 -31.67 15.25 -6.66
N LEU A 52 -31.70 13.92 -6.67
CA LEU A 52 -32.85 13.14 -7.12
C LEU A 52 -33.67 12.65 -5.91
N PHE A 53 -34.94 13.03 -5.90
CA PHE A 53 -35.92 12.59 -4.93
C PHE A 53 -36.72 11.42 -5.48
N VAL A 54 -36.83 10.35 -4.69
CA VAL A 54 -37.55 9.15 -5.06
C VAL A 54 -38.67 8.92 -4.05
N SER A 55 -39.90 9.25 -4.44
CA SER A 55 -41.08 9.20 -3.55
C SER A 55 -42.39 9.17 -4.34
N GLU A 56 -43.46 8.55 -3.81
CA GLU A 56 -44.75 8.51 -4.52
C GLU A 56 -45.34 9.89 -4.78
N VAL A 57 -45.21 10.78 -3.79
CA VAL A 57 -45.70 12.15 -3.84
C VAL A 57 -44.52 13.09 -4.00
N ARG A 58 -44.69 14.11 -4.85
CA ARG A 58 -43.67 15.14 -5.06
C ARG A 58 -43.36 15.86 -3.74
N PRO A 59 -42.09 15.89 -3.32
CA PRO A 59 -41.70 16.51 -2.05
C PRO A 59 -41.77 18.03 -2.11
N VAL A 60 -42.04 18.64 -0.96
CA VAL A 60 -41.89 20.08 -0.76
C VAL A 60 -40.44 20.36 -0.35
N TRP A 61 -39.63 20.86 -1.27
CA TRP A 61 -38.20 21.08 -1.05
C TRP A 61 -37.81 22.52 -0.69
N VAL A 62 -38.78 23.41 -0.44
CA VAL A 62 -38.52 24.84 -0.16
C VAL A 62 -37.61 25.01 1.06
N SER A 63 -37.89 24.27 2.14
CA SER A 63 -37.09 24.33 3.37
C SER A 63 -35.67 23.80 3.18
N LEU A 64 -35.48 22.81 2.30
CA LEU A 64 -34.15 22.31 1.94
C LEU A 64 -33.39 23.32 1.07
N ALA A 65 -34.06 23.91 0.09
CA ALA A 65 -33.49 24.93 -0.78
C ALA A 65 -32.95 26.13 0.02
N LEU A 66 -33.74 26.66 0.96
CA LEU A 66 -33.33 27.76 1.84
C LEU A 66 -32.13 27.38 2.73
N ARG A 67 -32.08 26.14 3.22
CA ARG A 67 -30.94 25.67 4.02
C ARG A 67 -29.68 25.47 3.19
N LEU A 68 -29.82 25.02 1.94
CA LEU A 68 -28.71 24.92 1.00
C LEU A 68 -28.15 26.31 0.67
N ASP A 69 -29.02 27.27 0.37
CA ASP A 69 -28.67 28.67 0.11
C ASP A 69 -27.94 29.30 1.31
N ALA A 70 -28.46 29.11 2.52
CA ALA A 70 -27.82 29.57 3.76
C ALA A 70 -26.41 28.99 3.99
N THR A 71 -26.04 27.95 3.23
CA THR A 71 -24.74 27.27 3.34
C THR A 71 -23.85 27.52 2.14
N GLY A 72 -24.24 28.47 1.28
CA GLY A 72 -23.46 28.92 0.14
C GLY A 72 -23.67 28.11 -1.14
N CYS A 73 -24.64 27.19 -1.17
CA CYS A 73 -24.96 26.44 -2.38
C CYS A 73 -25.78 27.31 -3.34
N SER A 74 -25.12 27.84 -4.37
CA SER A 74 -25.78 28.57 -5.45
C SER A 74 -26.50 27.62 -6.41
N GLU A 75 -27.78 27.89 -6.71
CA GLU A 75 -28.60 27.21 -7.72
C GLU A 75 -28.76 25.68 -7.54
N PRO A 76 -29.28 25.18 -6.41
CA PRO A 76 -29.52 23.76 -6.24
C PRO A 76 -30.57 23.25 -7.25
N ARG A 77 -30.32 22.05 -7.82
CA ARG A 77 -31.18 21.41 -8.81
C ARG A 77 -31.89 20.22 -8.18
N PHE A 78 -33.22 20.24 -8.21
CA PHE A 78 -34.03 19.17 -7.65
C PHE A 78 -34.84 18.48 -8.74
N GLU A 79 -34.68 17.17 -8.84
CA GLU A 79 -35.48 16.31 -9.72
C GLU A 79 -36.25 15.31 -8.88
N TRP A 80 -37.42 14.91 -9.34
CA TRP A 80 -38.27 13.97 -8.62
C TRP A 80 -38.81 12.90 -9.55
N VAL A 81 -38.85 11.68 -9.04
CA VAL A 81 -39.40 10.51 -9.70
C VAL A 81 -40.28 9.72 -8.73
N SER A 82 -41.32 9.11 -9.27
CA SER A 82 -42.34 8.43 -8.47
C SER A 82 -42.00 6.95 -8.25
N THR A 83 -41.44 6.31 -9.28
CA THR A 83 -41.19 4.87 -9.31
C THR A 83 -39.69 4.52 -9.32
N ALA A 84 -39.38 3.27 -8.97
CA ALA A 84 -38.02 2.73 -9.07
C ALA A 84 -37.51 2.68 -10.51
N GLU A 85 -38.37 2.34 -11.47
CA GLU A 85 -38.01 2.25 -12.89
C GLU A 85 -37.66 3.62 -13.49
N GLU A 86 -38.43 4.66 -13.13
CA GLU A 86 -38.12 6.04 -13.49
C GLU A 86 -36.78 6.48 -12.90
N ALA A 87 -36.52 6.16 -11.63
CA ALA A 87 -35.25 6.48 -10.97
C ALA A 87 -34.06 5.87 -11.71
N LEU A 88 -34.11 4.57 -12.04
CA LEU A 88 -33.06 3.90 -12.79
C LEU A 88 -32.92 4.44 -14.22
N THR A 89 -34.02 4.84 -14.85
CA THR A 89 -33.98 5.47 -16.17
C THR A 89 -33.31 6.83 -16.13
N GLN A 90 -33.56 7.60 -15.07
CA GLN A 90 -32.98 8.92 -14.89
C GLN A 90 -31.49 8.85 -14.57
N LEU A 91 -31.08 7.91 -13.70
CA LEU A 91 -29.66 7.65 -13.38
C LEU A 91 -28.83 7.21 -14.59
N ARG A 92 -29.45 6.64 -15.63
CA ARG A 92 -28.76 6.33 -16.90
C ARG A 92 -28.59 7.54 -17.80
N LYS A 93 -29.47 8.54 -17.69
CA LYS A 93 -29.48 9.73 -18.55
C LYS A 93 -28.60 10.83 -17.99
N ASP A 94 -28.51 10.90 -16.67
CA ASP A 94 -27.96 12.05 -15.98
C ASP A 94 -27.32 11.63 -14.65
N SER A 95 -26.36 12.42 -14.18
CA SER A 95 -25.69 12.22 -12.90
C SER A 95 -26.31 13.10 -11.81
N PHE A 96 -26.21 12.63 -10.58
CA PHE A 96 -26.72 13.31 -9.38
C PHE A 96 -25.65 13.30 -8.31
N ASP A 97 -25.61 14.36 -7.50
CA ASP A 97 -24.69 14.44 -6.38
C ASP A 97 -25.23 13.70 -5.15
N CYS A 98 -26.56 13.51 -5.06
CA CYS A 98 -27.17 12.76 -3.98
C CYS A 98 -28.55 12.21 -4.37
N LEU A 99 -28.86 11.02 -3.86
CA LEU A 99 -30.13 10.34 -4.01
C LEU A 99 -30.87 10.31 -2.68
N LEU A 100 -32.09 10.82 -2.63
CA LEU A 100 -32.94 10.76 -1.44
C LEU A 100 -34.13 9.85 -1.70
N ILE A 101 -34.20 8.73 -0.98
CA ILE A 101 -35.21 7.70 -1.21
C ILE A 101 -36.14 7.62 0.00
N GLN A 102 -37.42 7.90 -0.20
CA GLN A 102 -38.43 7.70 0.83
C GLN A 102 -38.83 6.23 0.91
N PHE A 103 -38.81 5.72 2.14
CA PHE A 103 -39.34 4.41 2.51
C PHE A 103 -40.68 4.58 3.21
N ASP A 104 -41.60 3.72 2.81
CA ASP A 104 -42.90 3.50 3.43
C ASP A 104 -43.17 1.99 3.43
N GLU A 105 -44.01 1.50 4.34
CA GLU A 105 -44.34 0.08 4.51
C GLU A 105 -44.84 -0.55 3.20
N VAL A 106 -45.65 0.18 2.43
CA VAL A 106 -46.22 -0.30 1.16
C VAL A 106 -45.14 -0.51 0.10
N LEU A 107 -44.18 0.40 0.01
CA LEU A 107 -43.17 0.40 -1.04
C LEU A 107 -41.83 -0.21 -0.64
N LYS A 108 -41.68 -0.60 0.63
CA LYS A 108 -40.43 -1.08 1.23
C LYS A 108 -39.68 -2.04 0.31
N LYS A 109 -40.35 -3.09 -0.16
CA LYS A 109 -39.74 -4.12 -1.03
C LYS A 109 -39.20 -3.52 -2.34
N SER A 110 -39.99 -2.71 -3.04
CA SER A 110 -39.57 -2.07 -4.29
C SER A 110 -38.42 -1.09 -4.09
N ARG A 111 -38.38 -0.37 -2.96
CA ARG A 111 -37.28 0.57 -2.64
C ARG A 111 -36.00 -0.16 -2.25
N LEU A 112 -36.09 -1.31 -1.57
CA LEU A 112 -34.93 -2.17 -1.32
C LEU A 112 -34.37 -2.75 -2.63
N GLU A 113 -35.24 -3.20 -3.53
CA GLU A 113 -34.84 -3.68 -4.86
C GLU A 113 -34.18 -2.56 -5.69
N LEU A 114 -34.70 -1.33 -5.61
CA LEU A 114 -34.08 -0.15 -6.21
C LEU A 114 -32.68 0.10 -5.66
N LEU A 115 -32.52 0.10 -4.33
CA LEU A 115 -31.22 0.34 -3.69
C LEU A 115 -30.17 -0.66 -4.15
N ASN A 116 -30.54 -1.94 -4.18
CA ASN A 116 -29.67 -3.00 -4.71
C ASN A 116 -29.37 -2.79 -6.20
N ALA A 117 -30.36 -2.43 -7.01
CA ALA A 117 -30.18 -2.20 -8.43
C ALA A 117 -29.21 -1.04 -8.73
N ILE A 118 -29.27 0.05 -7.95
CA ILE A 118 -28.35 1.19 -8.04
C ILE A 118 -26.91 0.72 -7.80
N ARG A 119 -26.67 -0.08 -6.75
CA ARG A 119 -25.31 -0.57 -6.46
C ARG A 119 -24.81 -1.57 -7.50
N ILE A 120 -25.67 -2.47 -7.97
CA ILE A 120 -25.32 -3.46 -8.99
C ILE A 120 -25.00 -2.78 -10.34
N SER A 121 -25.63 -1.64 -10.66
CA SER A 121 -25.32 -0.88 -11.87
C SER A 121 -23.99 -0.13 -11.82
N GLY A 122 -23.26 -0.18 -10.70
CA GLY A 122 -22.02 0.57 -10.48
C GLY A 122 -22.26 2.05 -10.14
N CYS A 123 -23.49 2.42 -9.79
CA CYS A 123 -23.81 3.77 -9.34
C CYS A 123 -23.44 3.91 -7.85
N HIS A 124 -22.42 4.73 -7.59
CA HIS A 124 -21.84 4.94 -6.26
C HIS A 124 -22.22 6.29 -5.64
N GLU A 125 -23.15 7.01 -6.27
CA GLU A 125 -23.70 8.25 -5.73
C GLU A 125 -24.23 8.02 -4.30
N PRO A 126 -24.11 9.02 -3.40
CA PRO A 126 -24.55 8.92 -2.02
C PRO A 126 -26.06 8.75 -1.99
N VAL A 127 -26.50 7.76 -1.23
CA VAL A 127 -27.92 7.50 -1.03
C VAL A 127 -28.27 7.79 0.42
N VAL A 128 -29.33 8.57 0.64
CA VAL A 128 -29.94 8.77 1.96
C VAL A 128 -31.35 8.19 1.94
N LEU A 129 -31.60 7.23 2.82
CA LEU A 129 -32.91 6.63 3.04
C LEU A 129 -33.66 7.41 4.10
N LEU A 130 -34.90 7.78 3.79
CA LEU A 130 -35.77 8.54 4.67
C LEU A 130 -36.87 7.63 5.20
N LEU A 131 -36.97 7.54 6.52
CA LEU A 131 -37.99 6.74 7.20
C LEU A 131 -38.74 7.58 8.23
N SER A 132 -40.05 7.36 8.35
CA SER A 132 -40.85 7.96 9.43
C SER A 132 -40.58 7.28 10.78
N HIS A 133 -40.24 5.99 10.75
CA HIS A 133 -40.04 5.12 11.91
C HIS A 133 -38.81 4.23 11.72
N PRO A 134 -38.14 3.78 12.80
CA PRO A 134 -36.99 2.89 12.69
C PRO A 134 -37.40 1.52 12.15
N ASP A 135 -36.57 0.94 11.28
CA ASP A 135 -36.79 -0.36 10.66
C ASP A 135 -35.46 -1.09 10.47
N ASP A 136 -35.31 -2.24 11.13
CA ASP A 136 -34.06 -3.01 11.13
C ASP A 136 -33.74 -3.60 9.76
N GLN A 137 -34.75 -3.96 8.96
CA GLN A 137 -34.50 -4.51 7.61
C GLN A 137 -33.98 -3.44 6.67
N VAL A 138 -34.54 -2.22 6.74
CA VAL A 138 -34.02 -1.09 5.96
C VAL A 138 -32.64 -0.69 6.45
N THR A 139 -32.40 -0.76 7.76
CA THR A 139 -31.09 -0.48 8.36
C THR A 139 -30.02 -1.45 7.88
N LEU A 140 -30.32 -2.75 7.90
CA LEU A 140 -29.42 -3.77 7.38
C LEU A 140 -29.10 -3.54 5.89
N ALA A 141 -30.13 -3.31 5.08
CA ALA A 141 -29.95 -3.06 3.65
C ALA A 141 -29.15 -1.79 3.37
N ALA A 142 -29.30 -0.74 4.19
CA ALA A 142 -28.51 0.48 4.08
C ALA A 142 -27.03 0.20 4.36
N CYS A 143 -26.71 -0.57 5.40
CA CYS A 143 -25.35 -0.97 5.71
C CYS A 143 -24.71 -1.77 4.56
N GLU A 144 -25.44 -2.75 4.02
CA GLU A 144 -24.97 -3.59 2.90
C GLU A 144 -24.71 -2.77 1.62
N ASN A 145 -25.53 -1.75 1.37
CA ASN A 145 -25.45 -0.92 0.19
C ASN A 145 -24.74 0.43 0.44
N GLN A 146 -24.09 0.62 1.58
CA GLN A 146 -23.39 1.87 1.94
C GLN A 146 -24.29 3.11 1.74
N ALA A 147 -25.52 3.04 2.27
CA ALA A 147 -26.47 4.14 2.27
C ALA A 147 -26.59 4.71 3.68
N GLU A 148 -26.84 6.02 3.74
CA GLU A 148 -27.10 6.74 4.98
C GLU A 148 -28.58 6.72 5.31
N ILE A 149 -28.91 6.84 6.59
CA ILE A 149 -30.30 6.81 7.05
C ILE A 149 -30.64 8.08 7.82
N LEU A 150 -31.82 8.62 7.54
CA LEU A 150 -32.49 9.59 8.38
C LEU A 150 -33.87 9.08 8.78
N VAL A 151 -34.02 8.80 10.08
CA VAL A 151 -35.32 8.50 10.69
C VAL A 151 -35.92 9.79 11.26
N SER A 152 -37.00 10.27 10.67
CA SER A 152 -37.72 11.45 11.15
C SER A 152 -39.16 11.50 10.62
N PRO A 153 -40.16 11.76 11.48
CA PRO A 153 -41.54 11.93 11.02
C PRO A 153 -41.72 13.16 10.12
N ALA A 154 -40.80 14.14 10.18
CA ALA A 154 -40.81 15.32 9.31
C ALA A 154 -40.26 15.06 7.90
N MET A 155 -39.65 13.89 7.65
CA MET A 155 -39.12 13.47 6.36
C MET A 155 -38.27 14.56 5.68
N TRP A 156 -38.70 15.05 4.51
CA TRP A 156 -38.04 16.09 3.71
C TRP A 156 -37.82 17.41 4.47
N GLU A 157 -38.71 17.73 5.39
CA GLU A 157 -38.67 18.97 6.17
C GLU A 157 -37.78 18.85 7.41
N SER A 158 -37.26 17.65 7.70
CA SER A 158 -36.42 17.43 8.87
C SER A 158 -35.21 18.37 8.86
N PRO A 159 -34.94 19.11 9.97
CA PRO A 159 -33.79 20.00 10.07
C PRO A 159 -32.45 19.24 9.93
N ALA A 160 -32.44 17.94 10.25
CA ALA A 160 -31.25 17.09 10.19
C ALA A 160 -30.89 16.61 8.77
N LEU A 161 -31.81 16.73 7.79
CA LEU A 161 -31.60 16.22 6.42
C LEU A 161 -30.29 16.69 5.81
N LEU A 162 -30.02 18.00 5.85
CA LEU A 162 -28.81 18.56 5.26
C LEU A 162 -27.53 18.02 5.90
N SER A 163 -27.53 17.80 7.22
CA SER A 163 -26.38 17.23 7.92
C SER A 163 -26.14 15.77 7.55
N VAL A 164 -27.20 14.98 7.35
CA VAL A 164 -27.09 13.59 6.87
C VAL A 164 -26.60 13.55 5.43
N VAL A 165 -27.10 14.42 4.56
CA VAL A 165 -26.63 14.56 3.17
C VAL A 165 -25.15 14.91 3.12
N ARG A 166 -24.70 15.88 3.93
CA ARG A 166 -23.27 16.21 4.04
C ARG A 166 -22.44 15.03 4.50
N ARG A 167 -22.91 14.26 5.48
CA ARG A 167 -22.21 13.07 5.94
C ARG A 167 -22.10 12.04 4.81
N ALA A 168 -23.18 11.81 4.07
CA ALA A 168 -23.19 10.88 2.93
C ALA A 168 -22.18 11.29 1.85
N LEU A 169 -22.16 12.58 1.49
CA LEU A 169 -21.18 13.15 0.55
C LEU A 169 -19.73 12.99 1.07
N PHE A 170 -19.51 13.24 2.36
CA PHE A 170 -18.19 13.10 2.97
C PHE A 170 -17.69 11.66 2.94
N VAL A 171 -18.56 10.71 3.27
CA VAL A 171 -18.21 9.30 3.22
C VAL A 171 -17.84 8.90 1.78
N GLN A 172 -18.61 9.32 0.78
CA GLN A 172 -18.29 9.05 -0.63
C GLN A 172 -16.92 9.65 -1.02
N GLN A 173 -16.69 10.92 -0.73
CA GLN A 173 -15.43 11.58 -1.05
C GLN A 173 -14.24 10.85 -0.43
N LEU A 174 -14.34 10.46 0.85
CA LEU A 174 -13.30 9.68 1.52
C LEU A 174 -13.08 8.32 0.86
N THR A 175 -14.15 7.66 0.41
CA THR A 175 -14.04 6.38 -0.31
C THR A 175 -13.32 6.55 -1.64
N GLU A 176 -13.64 7.59 -2.41
CA GLU A 176 -12.99 7.91 -3.68
C GLU A 176 -11.52 8.28 -3.50
N GLU A 177 -11.20 9.14 -2.54
CA GLU A 177 -9.83 9.53 -2.21
C GLU A 177 -9.00 8.31 -1.76
N ASN A 178 -9.56 7.45 -0.90
CA ASN A 178 -8.87 6.24 -0.48
C ASN A 178 -8.63 5.31 -1.67
N HIS A 179 -9.62 5.13 -2.55
CA HIS A 179 -9.44 4.33 -3.76
C HIS A 179 -8.31 4.88 -4.64
N GLN A 180 -8.29 6.19 -4.88
CA GLN A 180 -7.25 6.87 -5.65
C GLN A 180 -5.86 6.67 -5.02
N LEU A 181 -5.75 6.82 -3.70
CA LEU A 181 -4.50 6.61 -2.95
C LEU A 181 -4.02 5.15 -3.04
N GLN A 182 -4.92 4.17 -2.99
CA GLN A 182 -4.55 2.77 -3.14
C GLN A 182 -4.02 2.49 -4.55
N VAL A 183 -4.67 3.02 -5.59
CA VAL A 183 -4.24 2.88 -6.98
C VAL A 183 -2.86 3.50 -7.19
N ASP A 184 -2.63 4.72 -6.69
CA ASP A 184 -1.36 5.41 -6.85
C ASP A 184 -0.23 4.75 -6.06
N LYS A 185 -0.52 4.28 -4.84
CA LYS A 185 0.41 3.46 -4.05
C LYS A 185 0.78 2.18 -4.79
N HIS A 186 -0.19 1.47 -5.36
CA HIS A 186 0.06 0.25 -6.12
C HIS A 186 0.95 0.51 -7.34
N ARG A 187 0.63 1.56 -8.12
CA ARG A 187 1.45 1.99 -9.27
C ARG A 187 2.87 2.34 -8.87
N ARG A 188 3.04 3.06 -7.76
CA ARG A 188 4.36 3.42 -7.24
C ARG A 188 5.15 2.18 -6.84
N LEU A 189 4.52 1.24 -6.14
CA LEU A 189 5.16 0.00 -5.73
C LEU A 189 5.65 -0.80 -6.94
N ILE A 190 4.82 -0.95 -7.99
CA ILE A 190 5.24 -1.64 -9.22
C ILE A 190 6.49 -0.98 -9.83
N ARG A 191 6.49 0.35 -9.99
CA ARG A 191 7.65 1.07 -10.54
C ARG A 191 8.92 0.87 -9.71
N GLU A 192 8.80 0.92 -8.37
CA GLU A 192 9.94 0.69 -7.47
C GLU A 192 10.49 -0.74 -7.59
N ARG A 193 9.62 -1.73 -7.85
CA ARG A 193 10.03 -3.12 -8.11
C ARG A 193 10.75 -3.23 -9.45
N ASP A 194 10.16 -2.70 -10.52
CA ASP A 194 10.74 -2.77 -11.87
C ASP A 194 12.10 -2.08 -11.92
N GLU A 195 12.27 -0.99 -11.17
CA GLU A 195 13.56 -0.30 -11.01
C GLU A 195 14.59 -1.18 -10.28
N ALA A 196 14.20 -1.86 -9.19
CA ALA A 196 15.10 -2.77 -8.48
C ALA A 196 15.52 -3.97 -9.35
N GLU A 197 14.58 -4.57 -10.11
CA GLU A 197 14.89 -5.64 -11.06
C GLU A 197 15.82 -5.15 -12.18
N ARG A 198 15.58 -3.93 -12.71
CA ARG A 198 16.46 -3.33 -13.71
C ARG A 198 17.88 -3.11 -13.18
N LEU A 199 18.02 -2.63 -11.94
CA LEU A 199 19.33 -2.41 -11.31
C LEU A 199 20.08 -3.73 -11.11
N LEU A 200 19.41 -4.80 -10.66
CA LEU A 200 20.03 -6.13 -10.56
C LEU A 200 20.54 -6.62 -11.92
N ASN A 201 19.70 -6.53 -12.95
CA ASN A 201 20.09 -6.97 -14.29
C ASN A 201 21.29 -6.17 -14.82
N GLN A 202 21.34 -4.86 -14.52
CA GLN A 202 22.49 -4.03 -14.86
C GLN A 202 23.75 -4.43 -14.08
N GLN A 203 23.65 -4.71 -12.77
CA GLN A 203 24.78 -5.19 -11.98
C GLN A 203 25.32 -6.53 -12.51
N ARG A 204 24.44 -7.47 -12.86
CA ARG A 204 24.83 -8.74 -13.50
C ARG A 204 25.57 -8.53 -14.82
N SER A 205 25.04 -7.68 -15.70
CA SER A 205 25.67 -7.36 -16.99
C SER A 205 27.08 -6.79 -16.80
N ILE A 206 27.27 -5.90 -15.81
CA ILE A 206 28.59 -5.33 -15.50
C ILE A 206 29.54 -6.42 -14.97
N VAL A 207 29.07 -7.32 -14.11
CA VAL A 207 29.89 -8.43 -13.60
C VAL A 207 30.30 -9.36 -14.74
N GLU A 208 29.38 -9.71 -15.64
CA GLU A 208 29.67 -10.53 -16.82
C GLU A 208 30.69 -9.84 -17.74
N GLU A 209 30.53 -8.56 -18.04
CA GLU A 209 31.50 -7.77 -18.80
C GLU A 209 32.89 -7.75 -18.14
N LEU A 210 32.96 -7.55 -16.83
CA LEU A 210 34.23 -7.57 -16.09
C LEU A 210 34.89 -8.95 -16.11
N GLN A 211 34.12 -10.03 -16.01
CA GLN A 211 34.63 -11.40 -16.15
C GLN A 211 35.27 -11.59 -17.55
N THR A 212 34.61 -11.11 -18.61
CA THR A 212 35.15 -11.22 -19.98
C THR A 212 36.44 -10.42 -20.21
N LEU A 213 36.59 -9.26 -19.57
CA LEU A 213 37.73 -8.37 -19.79
C LEU A 213 38.97 -8.71 -18.94
N VAL A 214 38.77 -9.16 -17.69
CA VAL A 214 39.87 -9.37 -16.73
C VAL A 214 40.32 -10.82 -16.66
N TYR A 215 39.43 -11.77 -16.97
CA TYR A 215 39.71 -13.21 -16.93
C TYR A 215 39.25 -13.94 -18.20
N PRO A 216 39.80 -13.59 -19.39
CA PRO A 216 39.41 -14.23 -20.66
C PRO A 216 39.68 -15.76 -20.67
N ASP A 217 40.69 -16.21 -19.91
CA ASP A 217 41.08 -17.63 -19.84
C ASP A 217 40.07 -18.49 -19.04
N ALA A 218 39.33 -17.92 -18.09
CA ALA A 218 38.31 -18.65 -17.32
C ALA A 218 37.04 -18.97 -18.13
N ILE A 219 36.76 -18.20 -19.19
CA ILE A 219 35.59 -18.38 -20.06
C ILE A 219 35.87 -19.40 -21.17
N ASN A 220 37.12 -19.51 -21.64
CA ASN A 220 37.52 -20.51 -22.64
C ASN A 220 37.40 -21.95 -22.13
N GLU A 221 37.51 -22.18 -20.83
CA GLU A 221 37.24 -23.48 -20.20
C GLU A 221 35.73 -23.78 -20.10
N MET A 222 34.88 -22.78 -19.83
CA MET A 222 33.41 -22.96 -19.76
C MET A 222 32.72 -23.19 -21.11
N GLN A 223 33.22 -22.60 -22.21
CA GLN A 223 32.60 -22.75 -23.53
C GLN A 223 33.10 -23.97 -24.33
N SER A 224 34.27 -24.54 -23.98
CA SER A 224 34.81 -25.70 -24.71
C SER A 224 34.16 -27.05 -24.35
N GLU A 225 33.43 -27.16 -23.25
CA GLU A 225 32.74 -28.42 -22.88
C GLU A 225 31.38 -28.63 -23.56
N THR A 226 30.82 -27.61 -24.21
CA THR A 226 29.50 -27.74 -24.88
C THR A 226 29.57 -28.02 -26.39
N ALA A 227 30.78 -28.08 -26.96
CA ALA A 227 30.98 -28.35 -28.39
C ALA A 227 32.14 -29.33 -28.66
N GLY A 228 32.01 -30.57 -28.18
CA GLY A 228 33.00 -31.64 -28.42
C GLY A 228 32.35 -33.00 -28.69
N ASP A 229 32.33 -33.38 -29.96
CA ASP A 229 31.80 -34.61 -30.53
C ASP A 229 32.59 -35.86 -30.07
N LYS A 230 31.91 -37.00 -30.15
CA LYS A 230 32.39 -38.36 -29.81
C LYS A 230 33.69 -38.71 -30.55
N GLN A 231 34.75 -39.12 -29.84
CA GLN A 231 35.42 -40.43 -29.92
C GLN A 231 36.83 -40.46 -29.30
N THR A 232 37.16 -41.63 -28.72
CA THR A 232 38.47 -42.26 -28.39
C THR A 232 39.05 -42.20 -26.96
N ASP A 233 39.16 -43.43 -26.44
CA ASP A 233 40.11 -44.07 -25.52
C ASP A 233 40.26 -43.74 -24.02
N PRO A 234 40.29 -44.78 -23.14
CA PRO A 234 40.56 -44.66 -21.72
C PRO A 234 42.05 -44.90 -21.45
N HIS A 235 42.83 -43.86 -21.13
CA HIS A 235 43.91 -43.87 -20.12
C HIS A 235 44.80 -42.62 -20.25
N LYS A 236 44.97 -41.95 -19.10
CA LYS A 236 45.97 -40.92 -18.72
C LYS A 236 45.65 -39.44 -19.00
N SER A 237 45.21 -38.75 -17.95
CA SER A 237 45.72 -37.49 -17.36
C SER A 237 44.54 -36.85 -16.61
N ASP A 238 44.42 -37.06 -15.30
CA ASP A 238 44.95 -36.21 -14.23
C ASP A 238 44.59 -34.73 -14.37
N ALA A 239 43.79 -34.25 -13.40
CA ALA A 239 43.34 -32.88 -13.11
C ALA A 239 42.45 -32.16 -14.15
N ALA A 240 41.19 -32.56 -14.27
CA ALA A 240 40.14 -31.62 -14.66
C ALA A 240 39.96 -30.62 -13.50
N ALA A 241 40.26 -29.34 -13.73
CA ALA A 241 40.02 -28.27 -12.78
C ALA A 241 38.50 -28.08 -12.64
N GLU A 242 37.88 -28.86 -11.74
CA GLU A 242 36.54 -28.57 -11.26
C GLU A 242 36.55 -27.16 -10.70
N LEU A 243 35.76 -26.25 -11.29
CA LEU A 243 35.55 -24.92 -10.75
C LEU A 243 35.26 -25.03 -9.24
N PRO A 244 35.91 -24.22 -8.39
CA PRO A 244 35.72 -24.28 -6.95
C PRO A 244 34.25 -23.99 -6.60
N ARG A 245 33.46 -25.05 -6.39
CA ARG A 245 32.08 -24.93 -5.93
C ARG A 245 32.11 -24.48 -4.48
N ILE A 246 31.56 -23.30 -4.21
CA ILE A 246 31.41 -22.78 -2.85
C ILE A 246 30.61 -23.80 -2.02
N PRO A 247 31.15 -24.30 -0.88
CA PRO A 247 30.43 -25.22 -0.02
C PRO A 247 29.10 -24.65 0.44
N PHE A 248 28.09 -25.51 0.60
CA PHE A 248 26.74 -25.10 0.98
C PHE A 248 26.72 -24.36 2.34
N GLU A 249 27.58 -24.77 3.27
CA GLU A 249 27.75 -24.17 4.59
C GLU A 249 28.23 -22.72 4.50
N VAL A 250 29.10 -22.41 3.54
CA VAL A 250 29.63 -21.05 3.29
C VAL A 250 28.53 -20.17 2.70
N ARG A 251 27.70 -20.73 1.80
CA ARG A 251 26.53 -20.05 1.23
C ARG A 251 25.50 -19.69 2.29
N ASP A 252 25.13 -20.64 3.15
CA ASP A 252 24.16 -20.40 4.23
C ASP A 252 24.69 -19.35 5.22
N TYR A 253 25.97 -19.45 5.59
CA TYR A 253 26.61 -18.47 6.47
C TYR A 253 26.62 -17.07 5.86
N TYR A 254 26.98 -16.93 4.58
CA TYR A 254 26.94 -15.65 3.88
C TYR A 254 25.52 -15.07 3.79
N HIS A 255 24.53 -15.93 3.55
CA HIS A 255 23.14 -15.50 3.43
C HIS A 255 22.60 -14.97 4.77
N GLU A 256 22.91 -15.62 5.90
CA GLU A 256 22.55 -15.13 7.23
C GLU A 256 23.34 -13.87 7.62
N LEU A 257 24.62 -13.77 7.22
CA LEU A 257 25.40 -12.54 7.36
C LEU A 257 24.76 -11.38 6.60
N LEU A 258 24.41 -11.59 5.32
CA LEU A 258 23.75 -10.59 4.47
C LEU A 258 22.41 -10.16 5.05
N ARG A 259 21.58 -11.10 5.55
CA ARG A 259 20.33 -10.77 6.25
C ARG A 259 20.57 -9.90 7.47
N THR A 260 21.51 -10.30 8.32
CA THR A 260 21.85 -9.57 9.56
C THR A 260 22.38 -8.18 9.23
N TYR A 261 23.21 -8.05 8.19
CA TYR A 261 23.76 -6.78 7.72
C TYR A 261 22.68 -5.84 7.19
N VAL A 262 21.72 -6.36 6.43
CA VAL A 262 20.58 -5.56 5.92
C VAL A 262 19.70 -5.04 7.06
N ILE A 263 19.51 -5.81 8.13
CA ILE A 263 18.66 -5.46 9.27
C ILE A 263 19.38 -4.52 10.25
N MET A 264 20.61 -4.87 10.66
CA MET A 264 21.33 -4.24 11.76
C MET A 264 22.44 -3.28 11.30
N GLY A 265 22.85 -3.33 10.03
CA GLY A 265 24.00 -2.61 9.50
C GLY A 265 25.34 -3.21 9.95
N ALA A 266 26.44 -2.54 9.60
CA ALA A 266 27.81 -3.03 9.80
C ALA A 266 28.29 -3.11 11.26
N GLY A 267 27.51 -2.61 12.23
CA GLY A 267 28.00 -2.24 13.56
C GLY A 267 28.62 -3.36 14.40
N SER A 268 28.27 -4.63 14.15
CA SER A 268 28.80 -5.78 14.89
C SER A 268 29.24 -6.93 14.00
N LEU A 269 29.38 -6.71 12.68
CA LEU A 269 29.58 -7.80 11.71
C LEU A 269 30.97 -7.82 11.08
N LYS A 270 31.89 -6.98 11.57
CA LYS A 270 33.20 -6.79 10.95
C LYS A 270 34.04 -8.08 10.97
N ASP A 271 34.03 -8.79 12.09
CA ASP A 271 34.83 -10.01 12.26
C ASP A 271 34.28 -11.15 11.38
N GLU A 272 32.96 -11.22 11.24
CA GLU A 272 32.24 -12.17 10.38
C GLU A 272 32.50 -11.89 8.89
N ILE A 273 32.52 -10.60 8.49
CA ILE A 273 32.87 -10.17 7.13
C ILE A 273 34.32 -10.53 6.80
N LEU A 274 35.24 -10.34 7.74
CA LEU A 274 36.64 -10.76 7.57
C LEU A 274 36.75 -12.28 7.43
N GLN A 275 36.08 -13.03 8.30
CA GLN A 275 36.12 -14.49 8.30
C GLN A 275 35.60 -15.06 6.98
N ILE A 276 34.51 -14.52 6.43
CA ILE A 276 33.98 -15.00 5.15
C ILE A 276 34.86 -14.57 3.97
N ALA A 277 35.49 -13.38 4.02
CA ALA A 277 36.45 -12.96 3.00
C ALA A 277 37.68 -13.88 2.96
N GLU A 278 38.20 -14.29 4.13
CA GLU A 278 39.29 -15.26 4.24
C GLU A 278 38.89 -16.63 3.68
N LEU A 279 37.68 -17.11 3.99
CA LEU A 279 37.17 -18.36 3.45
C LEU A 279 37.06 -18.30 1.92
N LEU A 280 36.49 -17.23 1.36
CA LEU A 280 36.34 -17.08 -0.10
C LEU A 280 37.70 -16.97 -0.81
N ALA A 281 38.67 -16.27 -0.23
CA ALA A 281 40.03 -16.20 -0.75
C ALA A 281 40.79 -17.54 -0.65
N ALA A 282 40.50 -18.35 0.37
CA ALA A 282 41.09 -19.68 0.54
C ALA A 282 40.64 -20.67 -0.55
N VAL A 283 39.45 -20.49 -1.11
CA VAL A 283 38.95 -21.26 -2.27
C VAL A 283 39.37 -20.64 -3.62
N ASP A 284 40.27 -19.66 -3.61
CA ASP A 284 40.81 -18.99 -4.80
C ASP A 284 39.75 -18.38 -5.73
N LEU A 285 38.64 -17.89 -5.16
CA LEU A 285 37.58 -17.22 -5.92
C LEU A 285 38.00 -15.82 -6.35
N THR A 286 37.97 -15.59 -7.65
CA THR A 286 38.22 -14.26 -8.22
C THR A 286 37.18 -13.25 -7.71
N PRO A 287 37.53 -11.95 -7.62
CA PRO A 287 36.58 -10.92 -7.20
C PRO A 287 35.25 -10.91 -7.98
N PRO A 288 35.23 -11.13 -9.32
CA PRO A 288 33.98 -11.26 -10.05
C PRO A 288 33.13 -12.48 -9.66
N GLN A 289 33.76 -13.63 -9.36
CA GLN A 289 33.04 -14.82 -8.90
C GLN A 289 32.41 -14.60 -7.52
N VAL A 290 33.08 -13.84 -6.64
CA VAL A 290 32.49 -13.47 -5.35
C VAL A 290 31.31 -12.50 -5.52
N LEU A 291 31.41 -11.53 -6.44
CA LEU A 291 30.30 -10.62 -6.74
C LEU A 291 29.09 -11.37 -7.31
N GLU A 292 29.32 -12.35 -8.20
CA GLU A 292 28.26 -13.20 -8.73
C GLU A 292 27.57 -14.01 -7.62
N PHE A 293 28.37 -14.64 -6.74
CA PHE A 293 27.86 -15.32 -5.54
C PHE A 293 27.06 -14.39 -4.61
N HIS A 294 27.52 -13.14 -4.40
CA HIS A 294 26.79 -12.15 -3.63
C HIS A 294 25.42 -11.85 -4.26
N LEU A 295 25.37 -11.62 -5.57
CA LEU A 295 24.14 -11.31 -6.29
C LEU A 295 23.13 -12.47 -6.24
N GLU A 296 23.58 -13.73 -6.32
CA GLU A 296 22.71 -14.89 -6.09
C GLU A 296 22.04 -14.83 -4.71
N CYS A 297 22.80 -14.50 -3.67
CA CYS A 297 22.28 -14.41 -2.31
C CYS A 297 21.32 -13.21 -2.13
N VAL A 298 21.62 -12.06 -2.75
CA VAL A 298 20.73 -10.88 -2.73
C VAL A 298 19.41 -11.19 -3.40
N GLU A 299 19.42 -11.91 -4.52
CA GLU A 299 18.20 -12.29 -5.23
C GLU A 299 17.30 -13.21 -4.41
N LEU A 300 17.88 -14.14 -3.64
CA LEU A 300 17.12 -15.00 -2.74
C LEU A 300 16.39 -14.18 -1.67
N ILE A 301 17.04 -13.13 -1.15
CA ILE A 301 16.44 -12.23 -0.16
C ILE A 301 15.37 -11.35 -0.82
N VAL A 302 15.64 -10.78 -1.98
CA VAL A 302 14.72 -9.85 -2.67
C VAL A 302 13.47 -10.57 -3.20
N LYS A 303 13.58 -11.82 -3.67
CA LYS A 303 12.44 -12.64 -4.16
C LYS A 303 11.35 -12.87 -3.10
N GLY A 304 11.66 -12.72 -1.81
CA GLY A 304 10.73 -12.88 -0.70
C GLY A 304 10.26 -11.58 -0.03
N LEU A 305 10.67 -10.41 -0.51
CA LEU A 305 10.44 -9.13 0.17
C LEU A 305 9.48 -8.18 -0.57
N GLY A 306 8.76 -7.37 0.20
CA GLY A 306 7.94 -6.28 -0.33
C GLY A 306 8.77 -5.08 -0.81
N ASN A 307 8.23 -4.30 -1.74
CA ASN A 307 9.03 -3.40 -2.60
C ASN A 307 9.82 -2.30 -1.87
N ARG A 308 9.31 -1.76 -0.74
CA ARG A 308 10.06 -0.79 0.08
C ARG A 308 11.29 -1.42 0.74
N SER A 309 11.20 -2.69 1.08
CA SER A 309 12.30 -3.45 1.67
C SER A 309 13.34 -3.78 0.61
N SER A 310 12.94 -4.06 -0.64
CA SER A 310 13.87 -4.42 -1.73
C SER A 310 14.91 -3.32 -2.01
N ARG A 311 14.52 -2.04 -2.08
CA ARG A 311 15.49 -0.95 -2.32
C ARG A 311 16.46 -0.76 -1.14
N HIS A 312 15.96 -0.86 0.09
CA HIS A 312 16.81 -0.79 1.29
C HIS A 312 17.79 -1.98 1.36
N VAL A 313 17.31 -3.18 1.02
CA VAL A 313 18.13 -4.39 0.92
C VAL A 313 19.23 -4.20 -0.13
N MET A 314 18.91 -3.72 -1.34
CA MET A 314 19.91 -3.46 -2.38
C MET A 314 21.00 -2.51 -1.89
N SER A 315 20.61 -1.34 -1.37
CA SER A 315 21.58 -0.35 -0.91
C SER A 315 22.49 -0.89 0.20
N ARG A 316 21.96 -1.74 1.09
CA ARG A 316 22.76 -2.38 2.15
C ARG A 316 23.62 -3.51 1.61
N ALA A 317 23.11 -4.30 0.68
CA ALA A 317 23.84 -5.36 0.01
C ALA A 317 25.02 -4.79 -0.79
N ASP A 318 24.83 -3.70 -1.53
CA ASP A 318 25.89 -3.00 -2.27
C ASP A 318 27.02 -2.54 -1.33
N LEU A 319 26.68 -2.01 -0.15
CA LEU A 319 27.67 -1.62 0.85
C LEU A 319 28.45 -2.83 1.38
N LEU A 320 27.76 -3.94 1.66
CA LEU A 320 28.41 -5.19 2.06
C LEU A 320 29.33 -5.72 0.95
N ALA A 321 28.90 -5.65 -0.31
CA ALA A 321 29.71 -6.07 -1.45
C ALA A 321 31.00 -5.25 -1.54
N LEU A 322 30.92 -3.93 -1.38
CA LEU A 322 32.09 -3.05 -1.35
C LEU A 322 33.03 -3.41 -0.20
N GLU A 323 32.50 -3.61 1.00
CA GLU A 323 33.29 -4.00 2.18
C GLU A 323 33.96 -5.36 1.99
N MET A 324 33.24 -6.32 1.40
CA MET A 324 33.75 -7.64 1.03
C MET A 324 34.89 -7.56 0.01
N MET A 325 34.74 -6.72 -1.03
CA MET A 325 35.77 -6.54 -2.05
C MET A 325 37.05 -5.94 -1.48
N VAL A 326 36.95 -5.01 -0.52
CA VAL A 326 38.11 -4.43 0.18
C VAL A 326 38.87 -5.53 0.94
N HIS A 327 38.18 -6.33 1.74
CA HIS A 327 38.81 -7.37 2.54
C HIS A 327 39.37 -8.52 1.70
N LEU A 328 38.72 -8.88 0.59
CA LEU A 328 39.27 -9.83 -0.38
C LEU A 328 40.58 -9.31 -0.97
N GLY A 329 40.63 -8.04 -1.36
CA GLY A 329 41.86 -7.41 -1.85
C GLY A 329 43.01 -7.50 -0.83
N GLU A 330 42.73 -7.25 0.45
CA GLU A 330 43.71 -7.39 1.53
C GLU A 330 44.18 -8.85 1.71
N CYS A 331 43.27 -9.82 1.61
CA CYS A 331 43.60 -11.24 1.71
C CYS A 331 44.52 -11.69 0.56
N TYR A 332 44.22 -11.27 -0.67
CA TYR A 332 45.06 -11.57 -1.84
C TYR A 332 46.43 -10.88 -1.75
N GLN A 333 46.51 -9.64 -1.27
CA GLN A 333 47.79 -8.97 -1.04
C GLN A 333 48.65 -9.69 0.00
N LYS A 334 48.06 -10.14 1.11
CA LYS A 334 48.78 -10.92 2.13
C LYS A 334 49.27 -12.27 1.59
N LYS A 335 48.46 -12.94 0.74
CA LYS A 335 48.82 -14.22 0.11
C LYS A 335 49.95 -14.07 -0.91
N ASN A 336 49.99 -12.98 -1.66
CA ASN A 336 51.04 -12.72 -2.67
C ASN A 336 52.30 -12.06 -2.11
N GLY A 337 52.25 -11.52 -0.89
CA GLY A 337 53.38 -10.88 -0.20
C GLY A 337 54.18 -11.81 0.73
N ASN A 338 53.76 -13.08 0.85
CA ASN A 338 54.44 -14.15 1.58
C ASN A 338 55.12 -15.12 0.62
#